data_AF-A0AAN9UT70-F1
#
_entry.id   AF-A0AAN9UT70-F1
#
_cell.length_a   1.000
_cell.length_b   1.000
_cell.length_c   1.000
_cell.angle_alpha   90.00
_cell.angle_beta   90.00
_cell.angle_gamma   90.00
#
_symmetry.space_group_name_H-M   'P 1'
#
loop_
_entity.id
_entity.type
_entity.pdbx_description
1 polymer ?
#
loop_
_entity_poly.entity_id
_entity_poly.type
_entity_poly.pdbx_seq_one_letter_code
_entity_poly.pdbx_strand_id
1 'polypeptide(L)'
;MAAVTQPPQPQPQPQLVFVDGSFADLAQEMADYLNVGDEVKPLLEKEEKDEVLKKIIIASPALNAKPEKEFTAAYNLLVYLVLQSDNIEMFLPRVCDNLTKPITSSPVNGPGLALNALSNIFNQLQPENEMRYNVFQAIVRFSRQNGFFENIKRYLPSLDVWFQQWETDAEDQRKLYEQVAEAAHEAGDEK
;
A
#
# COMPACT_ATOMS: atom_id res chain seq x y z
N MET A 1 44.63 -18.66 -6.32
CA MET A 1 43.43 -18.32 -5.53
C MET A 1 42.55 -17.44 -6.40
N ALA A 2 41.55 -18.03 -7.06
CA ALA A 2 40.67 -17.31 -7.97
C ALA A 2 39.43 -16.84 -7.18
N ALA A 3 39.17 -15.54 -7.19
CA ALA A 3 37.99 -14.95 -6.57
C ALA A 3 36.75 -15.36 -7.38
N VAL A 4 35.83 -16.06 -6.71
CA VAL A 4 34.51 -16.38 -7.27
C VAL A 4 33.66 -15.12 -7.18
N THR A 5 33.53 -14.40 -8.30
CA THR A 5 32.56 -13.32 -8.46
C THR A 5 31.15 -13.90 -8.45
N GLN A 6 30.37 -13.58 -7.41
CA GLN A 6 28.94 -13.89 -7.36
C GLN A 6 28.20 -13.12 -8.48
N PRO A 7 27.20 -13.73 -9.15
CA PRO A 7 26.36 -13.02 -10.10
C PRO A 7 25.52 -11.95 -9.38
N PRO A 8 25.24 -10.81 -10.03
CA PRO A 8 24.44 -9.74 -9.45
C PRO A 8 23.03 -10.26 -9.17
N GLN A 9 22.60 -10.11 -7.91
CA GLN A 9 21.21 -10.34 -7.50
C GLN A 9 20.30 -9.39 -8.30
N PRO A 10 19.16 -9.84 -8.83
CA PRO A 10 18.19 -8.95 -9.46
C PRO A 10 17.70 -7.96 -8.41
N GLN A 11 18.11 -6.69 -8.53
CA GLN A 11 17.54 -5.63 -7.71
C GLN A 11 16.04 -5.58 -8.01
N PRO A 12 15.17 -5.46 -6.99
CA PRO A 12 13.77 -5.17 -7.22
C PRO A 12 13.72 -3.84 -7.95
N GLN A 13 13.46 -3.86 -9.25
CA GLN A 13 13.27 -2.64 -10.01
C GLN A 13 12.04 -1.98 -9.39
N PRO A 14 12.18 -0.80 -8.74
CA PRO A 14 11.00 -0.06 -8.35
C PRO A 14 10.21 0.14 -9.65
N GLN A 15 8.92 -0.20 -9.65
CA GLN A 15 8.05 0.19 -10.74
C GLN A 15 8.14 1.71 -10.82
N LEU A 16 8.94 2.19 -11.79
CA LEU A 16 9.17 3.59 -12.07
C LEU A 16 7.83 4.13 -12.55
N VAL A 17 7.04 4.62 -11.61
CA VAL A 17 5.98 5.57 -11.93
C VAL A 17 6.74 6.82 -12.38
N PHE A 18 6.81 7.05 -13.69
CA PHE A 18 7.31 8.30 -14.25
C PHE A 18 6.27 9.37 -13.92
N VAL A 19 6.41 9.96 -12.73
CA VAL A 19 5.58 11.08 -12.31
C VAL A 19 6.38 12.34 -12.61
N ASP A 20 6.10 12.96 -13.75
CA ASP A 20 6.68 14.25 -14.11
C ASP A 20 5.90 15.36 -13.39
N GLY A 21 6.55 16.06 -12.46
CA GLY A 21 5.94 17.19 -11.75
C GLY A 21 6.52 17.39 -10.35
N SER A 22 6.36 18.61 -9.80
CA SER A 22 6.66 18.85 -8.38
C SER A 22 5.59 18.21 -7.50
N PHE A 23 5.87 18.04 -6.21
CA PHE A 23 4.85 17.59 -5.25
C PHE A 23 3.57 18.45 -5.34
N ALA A 24 3.71 19.76 -5.50
CA ALA A 24 2.58 20.68 -5.54
C ALA A 24 1.71 20.47 -6.78
N ASP A 25 2.32 20.28 -7.96
CA ASP A 25 1.59 20.04 -9.20
C ASP A 25 0.77 18.76 -9.11
N LEU A 26 1.41 17.69 -8.61
CA LEU A 26 0.81 16.36 -8.49
C LEU A 26 -0.26 16.27 -7.41
N ALA A 27 -0.03 16.95 -6.29
CA ALA A 27 -1.01 17.06 -5.22
C ALA A 27 -2.23 17.88 -5.68
N GLN A 28 -2.02 18.96 -6.44
CA GLN A 28 -3.12 19.73 -7.02
C GLN A 28 -3.92 18.90 -8.02
N GLU A 29 -3.25 18.18 -8.93
CA GLU A 29 -3.93 17.30 -9.90
C GLU A 29 -4.77 16.22 -9.21
N MET A 30 -4.22 15.56 -8.18
CA MET A 30 -4.95 14.58 -7.37
C MET A 30 -6.14 15.24 -6.64
N ALA A 31 -5.94 16.44 -6.08
CA ALA A 31 -6.99 17.17 -5.39
C ALA A 31 -8.13 17.59 -6.34
N ASP A 32 -7.81 18.06 -7.54
CA ASP A 32 -8.77 18.39 -8.59
C ASP A 32 -9.55 17.14 -9.02
N TYR A 33 -8.86 16.02 -9.20
CA TYR A 33 -9.48 14.73 -9.53
C TYR A 33 -10.47 14.25 -8.46
N LEU A 34 -10.21 14.61 -7.20
CA LEU A 34 -11.05 14.33 -6.04
C LEU A 34 -12.08 15.43 -5.73
N ASN A 35 -12.14 16.50 -6.53
CA ASN A 35 -12.99 17.67 -6.33
C ASN A 35 -12.75 18.41 -4.99
N VAL A 36 -11.51 18.39 -4.48
CA VAL A 36 -11.07 19.15 -3.29
C VAL A 36 -9.94 20.13 -3.63
N GLY A 37 -9.71 20.40 -4.92
CA GLY A 37 -8.67 21.28 -5.43
C GLY A 37 -8.68 22.67 -4.82
N ASP A 38 -9.87 23.29 -4.71
CA ASP A 38 -10.03 24.63 -4.13
C ASP A 38 -9.66 24.68 -2.63
N GLU A 39 -9.84 23.58 -1.90
CA GLU A 39 -9.46 23.50 -0.48
C GLU A 39 -7.95 23.27 -0.30
N VAL A 40 -7.33 22.54 -1.23
CA VAL A 40 -5.91 22.16 -1.18
C VAL A 40 -4.99 23.26 -1.69
N LYS A 41 -5.42 24.01 -2.71
CA LYS A 41 -4.64 25.09 -3.31
C LYS A 41 -4.03 26.10 -2.32
N PRO A 42 -4.78 26.69 -1.36
CA PRO A 42 -4.19 27.62 -0.40
C PRO A 42 -3.22 26.94 0.59
N LEU A 43 -3.31 25.63 0.79
CA LEU A 43 -2.37 24.86 1.64
C LEU A 43 -1.07 24.58 0.87
N LEU A 44 -1.16 24.35 -0.43
CA LEU A 44 0.00 24.20 -1.33
C LEU A 44 0.81 25.50 -1.43
N GLU A 45 0.15 26.65 -1.54
CA GLU A 45 0.81 27.96 -1.57
C GLU A 45 1.57 28.28 -0.26
N LYS A 46 1.15 27.68 0.85
CA LYS A 46 1.81 27.78 2.16
C LYS A 46 2.82 26.67 2.43
N GLU A 47 3.01 25.76 1.48
CA GLU A 47 3.87 24.58 1.61
C GLU A 47 3.47 23.65 2.79
N GLU A 48 2.18 23.66 3.20
CA GLU A 48 1.64 22.82 4.28
C GLU A 48 1.35 21.40 3.79
N LYS A 49 2.42 20.67 3.43
CA LYS A 49 2.38 19.34 2.81
C LYS A 49 1.48 18.33 3.51
N ASP A 50 1.54 18.27 4.83
CA ASP A 50 0.77 17.29 5.59
C ASP A 50 -0.72 17.63 5.63
N GLU A 51 -1.08 18.91 5.68
CA GLU A 51 -2.49 19.34 5.62
C GLU A 51 -3.09 19.06 4.25
N VAL A 52 -2.30 19.25 3.18
CA VAL A 52 -2.67 18.84 1.82
C VAL A 52 -2.95 17.34 1.76
N LEU A 53 -2.03 16.52 2.26
CA LEU A 53 -2.21 15.06 2.27
C LEU A 53 -3.41 14.63 3.11
N LYS A 54 -3.64 15.24 4.28
CA LYS A 54 -4.84 14.96 5.10
C LYS A 54 -6.12 15.16 4.29
N LYS A 55 -6.25 16.28 3.58
CA LYS A 55 -7.42 16.59 2.75
C LYS A 55 -7.59 15.58 1.62
N ILE A 56 -6.52 15.27 0.90
CA ILE A 56 -6.53 14.30 -0.20
C ILE A 56 -6.93 12.91 0.30
N ILE A 57 -6.33 12.41 1.39
CA ILE A 57 -6.60 11.08 1.94
C ILE A 57 -8.03 10.96 2.49
N ILE A 58 -8.57 12.04 3.07
CA ILE A 58 -9.98 12.08 3.50
C ILE A 58 -10.92 11.92 2.30
N ALA A 59 -10.59 12.55 1.16
CA ALA A 59 -11.37 12.48 -0.07
C ALA A 59 -11.09 11.22 -0.91
N SER A 60 -9.97 10.52 -0.68
CA SER A 60 -9.52 9.38 -1.50
C SER A 60 -10.46 8.16 -1.59
N PRO A 61 -11.44 7.92 -0.68
CA PRO A 61 -12.46 6.90 -0.93
C PRO A 61 -13.25 7.11 -2.24
N ALA A 62 -13.32 8.35 -2.73
CA ALA A 62 -13.95 8.66 -4.02
C ALA A 62 -13.22 7.98 -5.21
N LEU A 63 -11.94 7.61 -5.06
CA LEU A 63 -11.20 6.85 -6.07
C LEU A 63 -11.84 5.49 -6.37
N ASN A 64 -12.51 4.89 -5.40
CA ASN A 64 -13.16 3.59 -5.55
C ASN A 64 -14.39 3.62 -6.47
N ALA A 65 -14.90 4.81 -6.77
CA ALA A 65 -16.00 5.03 -7.73
C ALA A 65 -15.51 5.46 -9.12
N LYS A 66 -14.21 5.73 -9.28
CA LYS A 66 -13.62 6.13 -10.56
C LYS A 66 -13.48 4.94 -11.50
N PRO A 67 -13.41 5.16 -12.83
CA PRO A 67 -13.30 4.07 -13.80
C PRO A 67 -12.17 3.08 -13.46
N GLU A 68 -12.46 1.78 -13.60
CA GLU A 68 -11.51 0.69 -13.28
C GLU A 68 -10.12 0.91 -13.87
N LYS A 69 -10.04 1.37 -15.12
CA LYS A 69 -8.79 1.63 -15.85
C LYS A 69 -7.89 2.71 -15.21
N GLU A 70 -8.47 3.60 -14.42
CA GLU A 70 -7.78 4.71 -13.75
C GLU A 70 -7.43 4.37 -12.30
N PHE A 71 -8.04 3.33 -11.72
CA PHE A 71 -7.91 2.95 -10.31
C PHE A 71 -6.46 2.77 -9.88
N THR A 72 -5.71 1.93 -10.60
CA THR A 72 -4.30 1.62 -10.27
C THR A 72 -3.43 2.87 -10.36
N ALA A 73 -3.60 3.67 -11.42
CA ALA A 73 -2.82 4.89 -11.60
C ALA A 73 -3.09 5.91 -10.48
N ALA A 74 -4.37 6.11 -10.12
CA ALA A 74 -4.75 7.04 -9.08
C ALA A 74 -4.22 6.64 -7.69
N TYR A 75 -4.32 5.35 -7.32
CA TYR A 75 -3.77 4.89 -6.04
C TYR A 75 -2.24 4.88 -6.02
N ASN A 76 -1.58 4.56 -7.14
CA ASN A 76 -0.12 4.67 -7.21
C ASN A 76 0.35 6.12 -7.02
N LEU A 77 -0.36 7.10 -7.62
CA LEU A 77 -0.06 8.51 -7.42
C LEU A 77 -0.31 8.94 -5.96
N LEU A 78 -1.42 8.51 -5.36
CA LEU A 78 -1.72 8.80 -3.95
C LEU A 78 -0.62 8.28 -3.02
N VAL A 79 -0.17 7.04 -3.23
CA VAL A 79 0.88 6.43 -2.43
C VAL A 79 2.21 7.16 -2.65
N TYR A 80 2.54 7.48 -3.90
CA TYR A 80 3.72 8.29 -4.21
C TYR A 80 3.70 9.62 -3.45
N LEU A 81 2.57 10.35 -3.43
CA LEU A 81 2.43 11.59 -2.67
C LEU A 81 2.63 11.39 -1.15
N VAL A 82 2.08 10.30 -0.59
CA VAL A 82 2.23 9.95 0.83
C VAL A 82 3.68 9.64 1.19
N LEU A 83 4.40 8.89 0.34
CA LEU A 83 5.80 8.53 0.58
C LEU A 83 6.76 9.74 0.55
N GLN A 84 6.29 10.89 0.08
CA GLN A 84 7.07 12.13 0.11
C GLN A 84 6.96 12.86 1.46
N SER A 85 5.96 12.57 2.30
CA SER A 85 5.83 13.20 3.62
C SER A 85 6.76 12.55 4.64
N ASP A 86 7.18 13.32 5.66
CA ASP A 86 7.92 12.79 6.81
C ASP A 86 6.99 12.02 7.78
N ASN A 87 5.66 12.20 7.66
CA ASN A 87 4.64 11.59 8.50
C ASN A 87 3.94 10.40 7.82
N ILE A 88 4.69 9.58 7.09
CA ILE A 88 4.18 8.40 6.35
C ILE A 88 3.32 7.50 7.24
N GLU A 89 3.76 7.30 8.49
CA GLU A 89 3.11 6.44 9.48
C GLU A 89 1.67 6.87 9.81
N MET A 90 1.39 8.17 9.73
CA MET A 90 0.05 8.72 9.95
C MET A 90 -0.87 8.46 8.74
N PHE A 91 -0.31 8.49 7.53
CA PHE A 91 -1.07 8.53 6.29
C PHE A 91 -1.29 7.17 5.66
N LEU A 92 -0.26 6.33 5.67
CA LEU A 92 -0.29 5.05 4.97
C LEU A 92 -1.37 4.10 5.48
N PRO A 93 -1.58 3.92 6.81
CA PRO A 93 -2.66 3.07 7.32
C PRO A 93 -4.03 3.52 6.80
N ARG A 94 -4.24 4.84 6.70
CA ARG A 94 -5.50 5.40 6.21
C ARG A 94 -5.72 5.14 4.72
N VAL A 95 -4.66 5.18 3.92
CA VAL A 95 -4.72 4.80 2.49
C VAL A 95 -5.05 3.31 2.35
N CYS A 96 -4.41 2.44 3.13
CA CYS A 96 -4.72 1.01 3.16
C CYS A 96 -6.18 0.77 3.54
N ASP A 97 -6.70 1.45 4.58
CA ASP A 97 -8.11 1.35 4.96
C ASP A 97 -9.06 1.79 3.83
N ASN A 98 -8.72 2.86 3.11
CA ASN A 98 -9.52 3.31 1.98
C ASN A 98 -9.54 2.28 0.83
N LEU A 99 -8.44 1.57 0.58
CA LEU A 99 -8.36 0.47 -0.39
C LEU A 99 -9.25 -0.73 -0.01
N THR A 100 -9.51 -0.95 1.28
CA THR A 100 -10.39 -2.05 1.72
C THR A 100 -11.88 -1.76 1.55
N LYS A 101 -12.26 -0.51 1.24
CA LYS A 101 -13.67 -0.15 0.98
C LYS A 101 -14.13 -0.69 -0.38
N PRO A 102 -15.45 -0.93 -0.57
CA PRO A 102 -15.98 -1.44 -1.83
C PRO A 102 -15.60 -0.57 -3.05
N ILE A 103 -15.09 -1.23 -4.09
CA ILE A 103 -14.79 -0.59 -5.39
C ILE A 103 -16.04 -0.69 -6.26
N THR A 104 -16.83 0.39 -6.27
CA THR A 104 -18.15 0.42 -6.91
C THR A 104 -18.08 0.46 -8.43
N SER A 105 -16.96 0.91 -9.00
CA SER A 105 -16.72 0.89 -10.44
C SER A 105 -16.42 -0.51 -11.00
N SER A 106 -16.03 -1.45 -10.14
CA SER A 106 -15.76 -2.84 -10.52
C SER A 106 -16.19 -3.83 -9.43
N PRO A 107 -17.49 -4.16 -9.33
CA PRO A 107 -17.98 -5.03 -8.27
C PRO A 107 -17.41 -6.46 -8.31
N VAL A 108 -17.03 -6.94 -9.50
CA VAL A 108 -16.50 -8.30 -9.69
C VAL A 108 -14.98 -8.36 -9.51
N ASN A 109 -14.24 -7.45 -10.14
CA ASN A 109 -12.77 -7.47 -10.10
C ASN A 109 -12.18 -6.57 -8.99
N GLY A 110 -13.02 -5.74 -8.35
CA GLY A 110 -12.64 -4.80 -7.30
C GLY A 110 -11.74 -5.42 -6.23
N PRO A 111 -12.12 -6.56 -5.63
CA PRO A 111 -11.26 -7.18 -4.63
C PRO A 111 -9.85 -7.50 -5.13
N GLY A 112 -9.71 -7.99 -6.37
CA GLY A 112 -8.41 -8.24 -6.98
C GLY A 112 -7.60 -6.96 -7.24
N LEU A 113 -8.27 -5.87 -7.64
CA LEU A 113 -7.64 -4.56 -7.85
C LEU A 113 -7.11 -3.98 -6.53
N ALA A 114 -7.90 -4.05 -5.46
CA ALA A 114 -7.49 -3.63 -4.14
C ALA A 114 -6.29 -4.44 -3.63
N LEU A 115 -6.32 -5.77 -3.80
CA LEU A 115 -5.19 -6.63 -3.40
C LEU A 115 -3.91 -6.30 -4.17
N ASN A 116 -4.02 -6.04 -5.49
CA ASN A 116 -2.89 -5.61 -6.31
C ASN A 116 -2.34 -4.25 -5.85
N ALA A 117 -3.22 -3.27 -5.55
CA ALA A 117 -2.81 -1.97 -5.04
C ALA A 117 -2.11 -2.08 -3.68
N LEU A 118 -2.64 -2.86 -2.74
CA LEU A 118 -2.00 -3.12 -1.45
C LEU A 118 -0.63 -3.80 -1.62
N SER A 119 -0.54 -4.77 -2.53
CA SER A 119 0.73 -5.45 -2.84
C SER A 119 1.75 -4.49 -3.43
N ASN A 120 1.34 -3.56 -4.30
CA ASN A 120 2.22 -2.53 -4.85
C ASN A 120 2.75 -1.60 -3.76
N ILE A 121 1.89 -1.17 -2.82
CA ILE A 121 2.30 -0.36 -1.66
C ILE A 121 3.39 -1.08 -0.86
N PHE A 122 3.16 -2.36 -0.52
CA PHE A 122 4.13 -3.18 0.20
C PHE A 122 5.48 -3.23 -0.51
N ASN A 123 5.47 -3.40 -1.84
CA ASN A 123 6.69 -3.49 -2.64
C ASN A 123 7.41 -2.14 -2.83
N GLN A 124 6.71 -1.00 -2.72
CA GLN A 124 7.30 0.33 -2.85
C GLN A 124 8.07 0.80 -1.61
N LEU A 125 7.68 0.33 -0.42
CA LEU A 125 8.42 0.58 0.81
C LEU A 125 9.79 -0.11 0.75
N GLN A 126 10.81 0.40 1.44
CA GLN A 126 12.08 -0.34 1.57
C GLN A 126 11.88 -1.61 2.42
N PRO A 127 12.62 -2.71 2.16
CA PRO A 127 12.47 -3.95 2.92
C PRO A 127 12.55 -3.82 4.43
N GLU A 128 13.42 -2.94 4.92
CA GLU A 128 13.69 -2.66 6.33
C GLU A 128 12.69 -1.65 6.93
N ASN A 129 11.77 -1.10 6.13
CA ASN A 129 10.79 -0.16 6.64
C ASN A 129 9.72 -0.91 7.44
N GLU A 130 9.64 -0.66 8.75
CA GLU A 130 8.72 -1.28 9.69
C GLU A 130 7.25 -1.15 9.29
N MET A 131 6.88 -0.10 8.52
CA MET A 131 5.52 0.06 8.00
C MET A 131 5.08 -1.08 7.08
N ARG A 132 6.01 -1.85 6.51
CA ARG A 132 5.70 -3.06 5.76
C ARG A 132 4.93 -4.09 6.60
N TYR A 133 5.19 -4.17 7.91
CA TYR A 133 4.42 -5.00 8.82
C TYR A 133 2.94 -4.59 8.82
N ASN A 134 2.65 -3.30 8.99
CA ASN A 134 1.29 -2.75 9.01
C ASN A 134 0.57 -2.96 7.67
N VAL A 135 1.26 -2.74 6.55
CA VAL A 135 0.70 -2.99 5.20
C VAL A 135 0.43 -4.48 4.99
N PHE A 136 1.34 -5.35 5.42
CA PHE A 136 1.15 -6.80 5.29
C PHE A 136 0.00 -7.31 6.15
N GLN A 137 -0.19 -6.80 7.38
CA GLN A 137 -1.39 -7.07 8.17
C GLN A 137 -2.67 -6.67 7.45
N ALA A 138 -2.70 -5.49 6.80
CA ALA A 138 -3.85 -5.06 6.02
C ALA A 138 -4.10 -6.02 4.84
N ILE A 139 -3.06 -6.49 4.17
CA ILE A 139 -3.13 -7.49 3.09
C ILE A 139 -3.71 -8.82 3.61
N VAL A 140 -3.23 -9.34 4.75
CA VAL A 140 -3.75 -10.60 5.33
C VAL A 140 -5.23 -10.48 5.69
N ARG A 141 -5.59 -9.39 6.39
CA ARG A 141 -6.99 -9.09 6.75
C ARG A 141 -7.89 -9.00 5.52
N PHE A 142 -7.42 -8.29 4.49
CA PHE A 142 -8.17 -8.13 3.24
C PHE A 142 -8.32 -9.45 2.48
N SER A 143 -7.25 -10.24 2.40
CA SER A 143 -7.28 -11.56 1.76
C SER A 143 -8.21 -12.52 2.47
N ARG A 144 -8.24 -12.51 3.81
CA ARG A 144 -9.20 -13.28 4.60
C ARG A 144 -10.65 -12.91 4.23
N GLN A 145 -10.98 -11.62 4.27
CA GLN A 145 -12.33 -11.13 4.00
C GLN A 145 -12.85 -11.46 2.58
N ASN A 146 -11.94 -11.65 1.62
CA ASN A 146 -12.27 -11.86 0.21
C ASN A 146 -11.90 -13.25 -0.33
N GLY A 147 -11.45 -14.18 0.52
CA GLY A 147 -11.10 -15.55 0.11
C GLY A 147 -9.82 -15.65 -0.75
N PHE A 148 -8.85 -14.75 -0.56
CA PHE A 148 -7.60 -14.70 -1.33
C PHE A 148 -6.38 -15.26 -0.58
N PHE A 149 -6.58 -16.19 0.36
CA PHE A 149 -5.50 -16.74 1.18
C PHE A 149 -4.36 -17.37 0.36
N GLU A 150 -4.67 -18.01 -0.77
CA GLU A 150 -3.65 -18.58 -1.68
C GLU A 150 -2.60 -17.55 -2.14
N ASN A 151 -2.98 -16.27 -2.26
CA ASN A 151 -2.04 -15.19 -2.60
C ASN A 151 -1.07 -14.86 -1.46
N ILE A 152 -1.46 -15.14 -0.22
CA ILE A 152 -0.64 -14.95 0.99
C ILE A 152 0.28 -16.14 1.21
N LYS A 153 -0.21 -17.36 0.95
CA LYS A 153 0.47 -18.63 1.21
C LYS A 153 1.90 -18.67 0.68
N ARG A 154 2.14 -18.14 -0.53
CA ARG A 154 3.48 -18.08 -1.15
C ARG A 154 4.51 -17.25 -0.39
N TYR A 155 4.06 -16.36 0.49
CA TYR A 155 4.91 -15.44 1.25
C TYR A 155 5.20 -15.91 2.67
N LEU A 156 4.46 -16.92 3.18
CA LEU A 156 4.66 -17.42 4.54
C LEU A 156 6.10 -17.87 4.83
N PRO A 157 6.84 -18.52 3.89
CA PRO A 157 8.24 -18.87 4.12
C PRO A 157 9.17 -17.67 4.32
N SER A 158 8.75 -16.47 3.90
CA SER A 158 9.53 -15.23 4.04
C SER A 158 9.30 -14.51 5.36
N LEU A 159 8.29 -14.91 6.16
CA LEU A 159 7.88 -14.16 7.35
C LEU A 159 9.00 -14.07 8.39
N ASP A 160 9.74 -15.15 8.63
CA ASP A 160 10.85 -15.15 9.60
C ASP A 160 11.93 -14.12 9.25
N VAL A 161 12.21 -13.95 7.95
CA VAL A 161 13.17 -12.96 7.45
C VAL A 161 12.59 -11.56 7.57
N TRP A 162 11.33 -11.38 7.21
CA TRP A 162 10.65 -10.10 7.27
C TRP A 162 10.51 -9.58 8.71
N PHE A 163 10.21 -10.45 9.67
CA PHE A 163 10.16 -10.08 11.08
C PHE A 163 11.48 -9.55 11.62
N GLN A 164 12.61 -10.09 11.13
CA GLN A 164 13.94 -9.57 11.46
C GLN A 164 14.18 -8.22 10.79
N GLN A 165 13.76 -8.04 9.54
CA GLN A 165 13.91 -6.78 8.80
C GLN A 165 13.08 -5.64 9.38
N TRP A 166 11.90 -5.94 9.92
CA TRP A 166 10.98 -4.97 10.52
C TRP A 166 11.18 -4.82 12.03
N GLU A 167 12.24 -5.43 12.59
CA GLU A 167 12.56 -5.40 14.02
C GLU A 167 11.37 -5.73 14.96
N THR A 168 10.45 -6.58 14.49
CA THR A 168 9.21 -6.90 15.22
C THR A 168 9.48 -7.69 16.50
N ASP A 169 8.73 -7.35 17.56
CA ASP A 169 8.78 -8.09 18.80
C ASP A 169 7.97 -9.40 18.76
N ALA A 170 8.10 -10.21 19.81
CA ALA A 170 7.44 -11.50 19.89
C ALA A 170 5.89 -11.41 19.96
N GLU A 171 5.35 -10.30 20.46
CA GLU A 171 3.90 -10.10 20.55
C GLU A 171 3.32 -9.81 19.17
N ASP A 172 3.96 -8.91 18.42
CA ASP A 172 3.58 -8.56 17.06
C ASP A 172 3.78 -9.73 16.08
N GLN A 173 4.84 -10.51 16.23
CA GLN A 173 5.03 -11.74 15.47
C GLN A 173 3.88 -12.73 15.70
N ARG A 174 3.56 -13.00 16.98
CA ARG A 174 2.47 -13.90 17.35
C ARG A 174 1.14 -13.43 16.76
N LYS A 175 0.83 -12.13 16.90
CA LYS A 175 -0.39 -11.53 16.37
C LYS A 175 -0.51 -11.70 14.87
N LEU A 176 0.57 -11.56 14.10
CA LEU A 176 0.53 -11.78 12.66
C LEU A 176 0.34 -13.26 12.30
N TYR A 177 1.03 -14.17 12.99
CA TYR A 177 0.81 -15.61 12.77
C TYR A 177 -0.62 -16.04 13.12
N GLU A 178 -1.22 -15.51 14.19
CA GLU A 178 -2.62 -15.76 14.54
C GLU A 178 -3.56 -15.30 13.43
N GLN A 179 -3.37 -14.09 12.90
CA GLN A 179 -4.17 -13.59 11.75
C GLN A 179 -4.02 -14.46 10.50
N VAL A 180 -2.80 -14.93 10.22
CA VAL A 180 -2.54 -15.85 9.10
C VAL A 180 -3.22 -17.19 9.32
N ALA A 181 -3.14 -17.76 10.52
CA ALA A 181 -3.76 -19.04 10.86
C ALA A 181 -5.30 -18.97 10.78
N GLU A 182 -5.90 -17.88 11.26
CA GLU A 182 -7.33 -17.62 11.09
C GLU A 182 -7.72 -17.54 9.61
N ALA A 183 -6.93 -16.82 8.79
CA ALA A 183 -7.17 -16.71 7.36
C ALA A 183 -7.02 -18.07 6.63
N ALA A 184 -6.05 -18.90 7.04
CA ALA A 184 -5.86 -20.25 6.52
C ALA A 184 -7.05 -21.15 6.85
N HIS A 185 -7.48 -21.13 8.11
CA HIS A 185 -8.60 -21.92 8.60
C HIS A 185 -9.90 -21.58 7.85
N GLU A 186 -10.21 -20.29 7.66
CA GLU A 186 -11.39 -19.85 6.90
C GLU A 186 -11.31 -20.20 5.40
N ALA A 187 -10.11 -20.29 4.85
CA ALA A 187 -9.88 -20.75 3.48
C ALA A 187 -9.96 -22.28 3.33
N GLY A 188 -10.12 -23.03 4.43
CA GLY A 188 -10.08 -24.50 4.44
C GLY A 188 -8.67 -25.07 4.23
N ASP A 189 -7.64 -24.26 4.46
CA ASP A 189 -6.24 -24.66 4.37
C ASP A 189 -5.77 -25.17 5.73
N GLU A 190 -5.89 -26.49 5.94
CA GLU A 190 -5.52 -27.17 7.19
C GLU A 190 -4.02 -27.57 7.24
N LYS A 191 -3.19 -27.07 6.32
CA LYS A 191 -1.80 -27.52 6.12
C LYS A 191 -0.75 -26.45 6.41
#